data_AF-A0AAN9TAF4-F1
#
_entry.id   AF-A0AAN9TAF4-F1
#
_cell.length_a   1.000
_cell.length_b   1.000
_cell.length_c   1.000
_cell.angle_alpha   90.00
_cell.angle_beta   90.00
_cell.angle_gamma   90.00
#
_symmetry.space_group_name_H-M   'P 1'
#
loop_
_entity.id
_entity.type
_entity.pdbx_description
1 polymer ?
#
loop_
_entity_poly.entity_id
_entity_poly.type
_entity_poly.pdbx_seq_one_letter_code
_entity_poly.pdbx_strand_id
1 'polypeptide(L)'
;MKMHPELNQEDAESVTAELEILLDACQDCNNFQDISLTASTLKNVLPQAYQIIGLILTSPVSSASSERSFSKLNLIMNALRTTMTDDRLNSLLTLFSARDLLDNINISEVVKEWSLLKKRRVSVGSN
;
A
#
# COMPACT_ATOMS: atom_id res chain seq x y z
N MET A 1 -22.41 7.40 13.69
CA MET A 1 -22.26 6.85 12.33
C MET A 1 -22.45 8.00 11.35
N LYS A 2 -21.37 8.76 11.08
CA LYS A 2 -21.44 9.95 10.21
C LYS A 2 -21.54 9.44 8.78
N MET A 3 -22.66 9.72 8.14
CA MET A 3 -22.91 9.48 6.72
C MET A 3 -21.77 10.09 5.92
N HIS A 4 -21.19 9.30 5.01
CA HIS A 4 -20.34 9.84 3.95
C HIS A 4 -21.17 10.86 3.17
N PRO A 5 -20.62 12.03 2.81
CA PRO A 5 -21.33 12.96 1.95
C PRO A 5 -21.54 12.25 0.61
N GLU A 6 -22.80 12.18 0.18
CA GLU A 6 -23.11 11.75 -1.17
C GLU A 6 -22.40 12.72 -2.12
N LEU A 7 -21.62 12.19 -3.07
CA LEU A 7 -21.01 13.02 -4.11
C LEU A 7 -22.15 13.75 -4.83
N ASN A 8 -22.17 15.08 -4.77
CA ASN A 8 -23.18 15.84 -5.49
C ASN A 8 -22.94 15.65 -6.99
N GLN A 9 -24.02 15.57 -7.78
CA GLN A 9 -23.95 15.46 -9.24
C GLN A 9 -23.05 16.54 -9.87
N GLU A 10 -23.08 17.75 -9.30
CA GLU A 10 -22.29 18.92 -9.71
C GLU A 10 -20.77 18.72 -9.45
N ASP A 11 -20.41 18.01 -8.38
CA ASP A 11 -19.01 17.67 -8.09
C ASP A 11 -18.48 16.64 -9.10
N ALA A 12 -19.33 15.70 -9.52
CA ALA A 12 -18.98 14.71 -10.55
C ALA A 12 -18.80 15.35 -11.93
N GLU A 13 -19.67 16.29 -12.30
CA GLU A 13 -19.58 17.03 -13.57
C GLU A 13 -18.31 17.89 -13.66
N SER A 14 -17.96 18.57 -12.57
CA SER A 14 -16.72 19.34 -12.44
C SER A 14 -15.48 18.45 -12.63
N VAL A 15 -15.46 17.29 -11.99
CA VAL A 15 -14.38 16.29 -12.15
C VAL A 15 -14.29 15.78 -13.58
N THR A 16 -15.43 15.51 -14.24
CA THR A 16 -15.42 15.03 -15.63
C THR A 16 -14.89 16.08 -16.59
N ALA A 17 -15.25 17.36 -16.40
CA ALA A 17 -14.74 18.45 -17.21
C ALA A 17 -13.22 18.62 -17.06
N GLU A 18 -12.70 18.55 -15.83
CA GLU A 18 -11.25 18.59 -15.61
C GLU A 18 -10.52 17.41 -16.28
N LEU A 19 -11.13 16.22 -16.26
CA LEU A 19 -10.55 15.02 -16.86
C LEU A 19 -10.57 15.10 -18.39
N GLU A 20 -11.63 15.66 -18.99
CA GLU A 20 -11.73 15.90 -20.43
C GLU A 20 -10.69 16.92 -20.91
N ILE A 21 -10.51 18.02 -20.16
CA ILE A 21 -9.46 19.02 -20.44
C ILE A 21 -8.07 18.38 -20.40
N LEU A 22 -7.83 17.51 -19.41
CA LEU A 22 -6.56 16.80 -19.29
C LEU A 22 -6.37 15.78 -20.43
N LEU A 23 -7.42 15.09 -20.86
CA LEU A 23 -7.39 14.18 -22.02
C LEU A 23 -7.08 14.92 -23.32
N ASP A 24 -7.67 16.10 -23.54
CA ASP A 24 -7.40 16.93 -24.71
C ASP A 24 -5.95 17.44 -24.71
N ALA A 25 -5.46 17.89 -23.55
CA ALA A 25 -4.06 18.27 -23.36
C ALA A 25 -3.07 17.10 -23.49
N CYS A 26 -3.54 15.86 -23.35
CA CYS A 26 -2.71 14.65 -23.41
C CYS A 26 -2.78 13.92 -24.77
N GLN A 27 -3.45 14.46 -25.81
CA GLN A 27 -3.56 13.80 -27.12
C GLN A 27 -2.20 13.41 -27.74
N ASP A 28 -1.11 14.09 -27.37
CA ASP A 28 0.26 13.80 -27.84
C ASP A 28 1.10 12.93 -26.87
N CYS A 29 0.54 12.51 -25.73
CA CYS A 29 1.27 11.73 -24.72
C CYS A 29 1.26 10.23 -25.06
N ASN A 30 2.44 9.65 -25.29
CA ASN A 30 2.58 8.23 -25.63
C ASN A 30 2.74 7.32 -24.41
N ASN A 31 3.08 7.87 -23.24
CA ASN A 31 3.33 7.10 -22.03
C ASN A 31 2.62 7.67 -20.80
N PHE A 32 2.36 6.81 -19.82
CA PHE A 32 1.72 7.16 -18.56
C PHE A 32 2.56 8.15 -17.71
N GLN A 33 3.88 8.13 -17.89
CA GLN A 33 4.78 9.13 -17.28
C GLN A 33 4.56 10.53 -17.86
N ASP A 34 4.27 10.63 -19.16
CA ASP A 34 4.03 11.92 -19.82
C ASP A 34 2.71 12.52 -19.33
N ILE A 35 1.68 11.68 -19.17
CA ILE A 35 0.39 12.06 -18.59
C ILE A 35 0.55 12.53 -17.13
N SER A 36 1.42 11.86 -16.36
CA SER A 36 1.71 12.30 -14.99
C SER A 36 2.45 13.64 -14.95
N LEU A 37 3.34 13.88 -15.93
CA LEU A 37 4.08 15.14 -16.04
C LEU A 37 3.14 16.29 -16.40
N THR A 38 2.29 16.13 -17.41
CA THR A 38 1.29 17.15 -17.80
C THR A 38 0.33 17.44 -16.65
N ALA A 39 -0.17 16.41 -15.96
CA ALA A 39 -0.99 16.56 -14.77
C ALA A 39 -0.28 17.36 -13.66
N SER A 40 1.03 17.14 -13.46
CA SER A 40 1.81 17.89 -12.47
C SER A 40 2.01 19.36 -12.84
N THR A 41 2.12 19.67 -14.13
CA THR A 41 2.20 21.06 -14.62
C THR A 41 0.87 21.81 -14.50
N LEU A 42 -0.25 21.09 -14.67
CA LEU A 42 -1.60 21.63 -14.60
C LEU A 42 -2.25 21.47 -13.22
N LYS A 43 -1.50 21.05 -12.20
CA LYS A 43 -1.99 20.80 -10.84
C LYS A 43 -2.76 21.97 -10.22
N ASN A 44 -2.38 23.21 -10.55
CA ASN A 44 -3.06 24.40 -10.02
C ASN A 44 -4.36 24.72 -10.75
N VAL A 45 -4.53 24.21 -11.96
CA VAL A 45 -5.70 24.44 -12.83
C VAL A 45 -6.69 23.28 -12.74
N LEU A 46 -6.18 22.05 -12.54
CA LEU A 46 -6.96 20.80 -12.50
C LEU A 46 -6.61 19.98 -11.23
N PRO A 47 -6.99 20.47 -10.03
CA PRO A 47 -6.60 19.83 -8.77
C PRO A 47 -7.21 18.43 -8.61
N GLN A 48 -8.45 18.23 -9.07
CA GLN A 48 -9.19 16.99 -8.89
C GLN A 48 -8.68 15.92 -9.87
N ALA A 49 -8.45 16.30 -11.14
CA ALA A 49 -7.85 15.39 -12.11
C ALA A 49 -6.44 14.94 -11.69
N TYR A 50 -5.61 15.83 -11.15
CA TYR A 50 -4.28 15.47 -10.64
C TYR A 50 -4.35 14.44 -9.50
N GLN A 51 -5.28 14.61 -8.55
CA GLN A 51 -5.47 13.66 -7.46
C GLN A 51 -5.92 12.29 -7.98
N ILE A 52 -6.86 12.26 -8.94
CA ILE A 52 -7.36 11.03 -9.54
C ILE A 52 -6.25 10.29 -10.29
N ILE A 53 -5.44 10.99 -11.08
CA ILE A 53 -4.29 10.40 -11.79
C ILE A 53 -3.28 9.85 -10.79
N GLY A 54 -3.01 10.58 -9.71
CA GLY A 54 -2.18 10.10 -8.60
C GLY A 54 -2.75 8.81 -7.99
N LEU A 55 -4.05 8.75 -7.74
CA LEU A 55 -4.72 7.54 -7.24
C LEU A 55 -4.66 6.39 -8.26
N ILE A 56 -4.78 6.65 -9.56
CA ILE A 56 -4.68 5.62 -10.60
C ILE A 56 -3.22 5.14 -10.74
N LEU A 57 -2.22 6.01 -10.57
CA LEU A 57 -0.79 5.67 -10.55
C LEU A 57 -0.42 4.82 -9.33
N THR A 58 -1.00 5.17 -8.18
CA THR A 58 -0.67 4.57 -6.88
C THR A 58 -1.48 3.29 -6.64
N SER A 59 -2.72 3.27 -7.12
CA SER A 59 -3.48 2.04 -7.31
C SER A 59 -2.71 1.19 -8.31
N PRO A 60 -2.48 -0.10 -8.05
CA PRO A 60 -1.68 -0.91 -8.94
C PRO A 60 -2.47 -1.13 -10.24
N VAL A 61 -2.30 -0.23 -11.22
CA VAL A 61 -2.65 -0.49 -12.63
C VAL A 61 -1.91 -1.73 -13.13
N SER A 62 -0.78 -2.09 -12.50
CA SER A 62 -0.13 -3.41 -12.62
C SER A 62 -0.59 -4.36 -11.52
N SER A 63 -1.90 -4.61 -11.46
CA SER A 63 -2.49 -5.50 -10.46
C SER A 63 -1.94 -6.93 -10.56
N ALA A 64 -1.51 -7.37 -11.75
CA ALA A 64 -0.97 -8.72 -11.93
C ALA A 64 0.26 -9.03 -11.06
N SER A 65 1.18 -8.09 -10.86
CA SER A 65 2.40 -8.35 -10.07
C SER A 65 2.12 -8.34 -8.57
N SER A 66 1.30 -7.38 -8.12
CA SER A 66 0.88 -7.28 -6.73
C SER A 66 -0.09 -8.41 -6.35
N GLU A 67 -1.11 -8.71 -7.16
CA GLU A 67 -2.02 -9.86 -6.98
C GLU A 67 -1.27 -11.19 -6.94
N ARG A 68 -0.27 -11.39 -7.81
CA ARG A 68 0.56 -12.61 -7.80
C ARG A 68 1.40 -12.70 -6.53
N SER A 69 1.91 -11.57 -6.04
CA SER A 69 2.68 -11.51 -4.80
C SER A 69 1.79 -11.73 -3.57
N PHE A 70 0.60 -11.11 -3.54
CA PHE A 70 -0.42 -11.30 -2.51
C PHE A 70 -1.03 -12.70 -2.52
N SER A 71 -1.22 -13.31 -3.68
CA SER A 71 -1.70 -14.70 -3.81
C SER A 71 -0.69 -15.68 -3.21
N LYS A 72 0.61 -15.51 -3.51
CA LYS A 72 1.68 -16.30 -2.88
C LYS A 72 1.75 -16.06 -1.38
N LEU A 73 1.65 -14.80 -0.95
CA LEU A 73 1.58 -14.43 0.47
C LEU A 73 0.37 -15.09 1.15
N ASN A 74 -0.82 -15.04 0.55
CA ASN A 74 -2.04 -15.66 1.07
C ASN A 74 -1.90 -17.18 1.20
N LEU A 75 -1.25 -17.84 0.25
CA LEU A 75 -0.99 -19.28 0.31
C LEU A 75 -0.04 -19.60 1.48
N ILE A 76 1.04 -18.84 1.63
CA ILE A 76 1.99 -18.98 2.75
C ILE A 76 1.31 -18.68 4.09
N MET A 77 0.51 -17.61 4.17
CA MET A 77 -0.26 -17.23 5.35
C MET A 77 -1.24 -18.32 5.75
N ASN A 78 -2.01 -18.87 4.80
CA ASN A 78 -2.97 -19.92 5.07
C ASN A 78 -2.29 -21.22 5.51
N ALA A 79 -1.17 -21.60 4.89
CA ALA A 79 -0.40 -22.78 5.28
C ALA A 79 0.23 -22.64 6.68
N LEU A 80 0.69 -21.43 7.03
CA LEU A 80 1.24 -21.16 8.37
C LEU A 80 0.13 -21.03 9.42
N ARG A 81 -1.03 -20.44 9.10
CA ARG A 81 -2.16 -20.29 10.03
C ARG A 81 -2.75 -21.62 10.47
N THR A 82 -2.81 -22.60 9.57
CA THR A 82 -3.26 -23.96 9.93
C THR A 82 -2.29 -24.70 10.85
N THR A 83 -1.06 -24.19 11.02
CA THR A 83 0.00 -24.81 11.83
C THR A 83 0.52 -23.93 12.98
N MET A 84 0.07 -22.67 13.10
CA MET A 84 0.55 -21.68 14.07
C MET A 84 -0.57 -20.81 14.64
N THR A 85 -0.34 -20.17 15.78
CA THR A 85 -1.26 -19.19 16.37
C THR A 85 -1.28 -17.88 15.57
N ASP A 86 -2.43 -17.20 15.57
CA ASP A 86 -2.65 -15.94 14.84
C ASP A 86 -1.63 -14.85 15.23
N ASP A 87 -1.30 -14.72 16.52
CA ASP A 87 -0.33 -13.75 17.02
C ASP A 87 1.08 -13.96 16.45
N ARG A 88 1.49 -15.23 16.33
CA ARG A 88 2.80 -15.59 15.76
C ARG A 88 2.85 -15.30 14.27
N LEU A 89 1.77 -15.62 13.56
CA LEU A 89 1.66 -15.32 12.13
C LEU A 89 1.71 -13.82 11.86
N ASN A 90 0.98 -13.02 12.62
CA ASN A 90 0.96 -11.57 12.47
C ASN A 90 2.34 -10.93 12.73
N SER A 91 3.05 -11.44 13.74
CA SER A 91 4.43 -11.05 14.03
C SER A 91 5.37 -11.36 12.86
N LEU A 92 5.24 -12.54 12.25
CA LEU A 92 6.05 -12.96 11.09
C LEU A 92 5.76 -12.12 9.85
N LEU A 93 4.50 -11.78 9.60
CA LEU A 93 4.11 -10.94 8.46
C LEU A 93 4.67 -9.53 8.59
N THR A 94 4.68 -8.99 9.81
CA THR A 94 5.30 -7.69 10.10
C THR A 94 6.80 -7.71 9.82
N LEU A 95 7.49 -8.80 10.18
CA LEU A 95 8.91 -8.97 9.84
C LEU A 95 9.13 -9.14 8.33
N PHE A 96 8.25 -9.85 7.64
CA PHE A 96 8.34 -10.05 6.19
C PHE A 96 8.13 -8.76 5.40
N SER A 97 7.18 -7.90 5.80
CA SER A 97 6.96 -6.61 5.15
C SER A 97 8.12 -5.63 5.37
N ALA A 98 8.79 -5.73 6.52
CA ALA A 98 9.97 -4.93 6.85
C ALA A 98 11.29 -5.65 6.51
N ARG A 99 11.26 -6.68 5.65
CA ARG A 99 12.43 -7.52 5.37
C ARG A 99 13.63 -6.74 4.84
N ASP A 100 13.42 -5.78 3.95
CA ASP A 100 14.50 -4.94 3.39
C ASP A 100 15.22 -4.12 4.47
N LEU A 101 14.51 -3.75 5.53
CA LEU A 101 15.08 -3.09 6.70
C LEU A 101 15.76 -4.12 7.61
N LEU A 102 15.16 -5.30 7.78
CA LEU A 102 15.66 -6.38 8.62
C LEU A 102 16.97 -6.98 8.10
N ASP A 103 17.18 -7.01 6.78
CA ASP A 103 18.43 -7.48 6.17
C ASP A 103 19.63 -6.61 6.56
N ASN A 104 19.39 -5.34 6.97
CA ASN A 104 20.42 -4.42 7.49
C ASN A 104 20.61 -4.52 9.01
N ILE A 105 19.79 -5.30 9.72
CA ILE A 105 19.86 -5.46 11.17
C ILE A 105 20.82 -6.61 11.52
N ASN A 106 21.75 -6.36 12.44
CA ASN A 106 22.63 -7.41 12.95
C ASN A 106 21.89 -8.32 13.93
N ILE A 107 21.42 -9.48 13.45
CA ILE A 107 20.72 -10.47 14.26
C ILE A 107 21.55 -10.91 15.47
N SER A 108 22.89 -10.97 15.36
CA SER A 108 23.76 -11.40 16.47
C SER A 108 23.78 -10.37 17.61
N GLU A 109 23.68 -9.08 17.27
CA GLU A 109 23.56 -8.00 18.25
C GLU A 109 22.18 -8.05 18.94
N VAL A 110 21.10 -8.21 18.17
CA VAL A 110 19.74 -8.35 18.70
C VAL A 110 19.63 -9.55 19.65
N VAL A 111 20.22 -10.70 19.29
CA VAL A 111 20.22 -11.89 20.14
C VAL A 111 21.03 -11.66 21.41
N LYS A 112 22.15 -10.93 21.33
CA LYS A 112 22.96 -10.58 22.50
C LYS A 112 22.21 -9.65 23.44
N GLU A 113 21.58 -8.60 22.92
CA GLU A 113 20.72 -7.71 23.72
C GLU A 113 19.55 -8.47 24.34
N TRP A 114 18.88 -9.33 23.56
CA TRP A 114 17.79 -10.16 24.04
C TRP A 114 18.23 -11.10 25.17
N SER A 115 19.43 -11.70 25.05
CA SER A 115 20.04 -12.54 26.08
C SER A 115 20.31 -11.79 27.40
N LEU A 116 20.63 -10.49 27.32
CA LEU A 116 20.88 -9.64 28.47
C LEU A 116 19.60 -9.21 29.21
N LEU A 117 18.43 -9.32 28.57
CA LEU A 117 17.15 -9.03 29.21
C LEU A 117 16.84 -10.08 30.30
N LYS A 118 16.92 -9.67 31.58
CA LYS A 118 16.73 -10.55 32.76
C LYS A 118 15.35 -11.23 32.84
N LYS A 119 14.33 -10.75 32.12
CA LYS A 119 12.93 -11.22 32.19
C LYS A 119 12.61 -12.18 31.03
N ARG A 120 13.11 -13.41 31.15
CA ARG A 120 13.11 -14.44 30.08
C ARG A 120 11.79 -15.23 29.91
N ARG A 121 10.76 -14.97 30.72
CA ARG A 121 9.49 -15.71 30.67
C ARG A 121 8.35 -14.78 30.24
N VAL A 122 7.85 -14.98 29.03
CA VAL A 122 6.45 -14.67 28.72
C VAL A 122 5.64 -15.72 29.49
N SER A 123 4.83 -15.30 30.45
CA SER A 123 3.85 -16.22 31.06
C SER A 123 2.81 -16.55 29.99
N VAL A 124 3.04 -17.62 29.25
CA VAL A 124 1.94 -18.27 28.52
C VAL A 124 1.04 -18.82 29.62
N GLY A 125 -0.10 -18.16 29.84
CA GLY A 125 -1.07 -18.60 30.83
C GLY A 125 -1.40 -20.07 30.58
N SER A 126 -1.08 -20.91 31.57
CA SER A 126 -1.62 -22.26 31.64
C SER A 126 -3.15 -22.16 31.73
N ASN A 127 -3.82 -23.06 31.00
CA ASN A 127 -5.27 -23.30 30.94
C ASN A 127 -6.07 -22.94 32.20
#